data_AF-A0AAU9MXG4-F1
#
_entry.id   AF-A0AAU9MXG4-F1
#
_cell.length_a   1.000
_cell.length_b   1.000
_cell.length_c   1.000
_cell.angle_alpha   90.00
_cell.angle_beta   90.00
_cell.angle_gamma   90.00
#
_symmetry.space_group_name_H-M   'P 1'
#
loop_
_entity.id
_entity.type
_entity.pdbx_description
1 polymer ?
#
loop_
_entity_poly.entity_id
_entity_poly.type
_entity_poly.pdbx_seq_one_letter_code
_entity_poly.pdbx_strand_id
1 'polypeptide(L)'
;MSMSSSVNYDLENGEIVKSSPVAKSLLRTRSQTDVLSSVRFRILRNFLANVRIVILGTKLFLLFPAIPMAFVAHYYSFRRPWVFALSLIGLTPLAERLSFLTEQIAYFTGPTVGGLVNATCGNATELIIAMFALHQRKIHVLKYSLLGSIISNLLLVLGSSLLCGGIANLNKEQKFDHKQADANSLLLLLGLLCQILPLLFNFHNMNVPKLQDIAVLNLSRASSIVMLIAYMAYLIFQLKTHTQLFESQEEEGVDINEDLDKETALIGFWSAFIWLCAMTITISILSEYIVGTIEAASETWGISVSFISIILLPIVGNAAEHAGSIIFAFKNKLDISLGVAMGSATQISMFVVPLCVIIAWIMGIPMSLDFGLLETGCLAFSILLTALALQDGSSHYLKGVTLTLAYIVIGACFFVQHVPFDESNNNNLAPVGNAVI
;
A
#
# COMPACT_ATOMS: atom_id res chain seq x y z
N MET A 1 -56.01 -36.56 -32.83
CA MET A 1 -55.96 -36.68 -31.35
C MET A 1 -55.07 -35.55 -30.86
N SER A 2 -55.67 -34.40 -30.59
CA SER A 2 -55.01 -33.21 -30.06
C SER A 2 -54.87 -33.38 -28.55
N MET A 3 -53.72 -33.00 -28.00
CA MET A 3 -53.56 -32.80 -26.56
C MET A 3 -53.11 -31.37 -26.33
N SER A 4 -53.94 -30.66 -25.57
CA SER A 4 -53.94 -29.23 -25.31
C SER A 4 -52.81 -28.80 -24.37
N SER A 5 -52.11 -27.74 -24.72
CA SER A 5 -51.42 -26.87 -23.76
C SER A 5 -52.30 -25.65 -23.51
N SER A 6 -52.78 -25.49 -22.27
CA SER A 6 -53.52 -24.32 -21.80
C SER A 6 -52.62 -23.09 -21.79
N VAL A 7 -52.90 -22.14 -22.69
CA VAL A 7 -52.31 -20.80 -22.72
C VAL A 7 -53.26 -19.87 -21.97
N ASN A 8 -52.81 -19.29 -20.85
CA ASN A 8 -53.47 -18.13 -20.26
C ASN A 8 -53.07 -16.89 -21.07
N TYR A 9 -54.06 -16.19 -21.60
CA TYR A 9 -53.91 -14.91 -22.28
C TYR A 9 -54.08 -13.79 -21.24
N ASP A 10 -53.01 -13.03 -20.97
CA ASP A 10 -53.13 -11.69 -20.40
C ASP A 10 -53.08 -10.68 -21.56
N LEU A 11 -54.20 -10.01 -21.78
CA LEU A 11 -54.39 -8.96 -22.79
C LEU A 11 -53.95 -7.62 -22.21
N GLU A 12 -52.64 -7.36 -22.17
CA GLU A 12 -52.07 -6.00 -22.26
C GLU A 12 -50.55 -6.11 -22.43
N ASN A 13 -50.07 -5.71 -23.61
CA ASN A 13 -48.66 -5.64 -24.04
C ASN A 13 -48.04 -6.98 -24.51
N GLY A 14 -47.97 -7.15 -25.83
CA GLY A 14 -47.38 -8.32 -26.46
C GLY A 14 -45.84 -8.30 -26.40
N GLU A 15 -45.26 -9.11 -25.53
CA GLU A 15 -43.88 -9.61 -25.65
C GLU A 15 -43.79 -11.09 -25.22
N ILE A 16 -43.06 -11.89 -26.01
CA ILE A 16 -42.84 -13.31 -25.75
C ILE A 16 -41.69 -13.45 -24.73
N VAL A 17 -42.01 -13.66 -23.46
CA VAL A 17 -40.99 -13.96 -22.44
C VAL A 17 -40.60 -15.44 -22.53
N LYS A 18 -39.47 -15.72 -23.20
CA LYS A 18 -38.75 -17.00 -23.02
C LYS A 18 -38.08 -16.99 -21.64
N SER A 19 -38.45 -17.94 -20.78
CA SER A 19 -37.86 -18.10 -19.45
C SER A 19 -36.36 -18.44 -19.53
N SER A 20 -35.52 -17.45 -19.23
CA SER A 20 -34.05 -17.55 -19.13
C SER A 20 -33.61 -18.23 -17.82
N PRO A 21 -32.48 -18.97 -17.80
CA PRO A 21 -31.89 -19.55 -16.57
C PRO A 21 -31.56 -18.52 -15.48
N VAL A 22 -31.53 -17.22 -15.82
CA VAL A 22 -31.36 -16.09 -14.89
C VAL A 22 -32.56 -15.90 -13.96
N ALA A 23 -33.79 -16.24 -14.40
CA ALA A 23 -34.97 -16.16 -13.53
C ALA A 23 -34.87 -17.13 -12.33
N LYS A 24 -34.18 -18.27 -12.51
CA LYS A 24 -33.89 -19.21 -11.42
C LYS A 24 -32.78 -18.73 -10.50
N SER A 25 -31.79 -17.95 -10.99
CA SER A 25 -30.76 -17.36 -10.13
C SER A 25 -31.33 -16.21 -9.30
N LEU A 26 -32.20 -15.38 -9.86
CA LEU A 26 -32.90 -14.31 -9.14
C LEU A 26 -33.86 -14.85 -8.07
N LEU A 27 -34.52 -15.99 -8.32
CA LEU A 27 -35.30 -16.69 -7.29
C LEU A 27 -34.42 -17.30 -6.19
N ARG A 28 -33.20 -17.73 -6.51
CA ARG A 28 -32.21 -18.21 -5.54
C ARG A 28 -31.60 -17.06 -4.73
N THR A 29 -31.43 -15.87 -5.31
CA THR A 29 -31.01 -14.66 -4.58
C THR A 29 -32.13 -14.16 -3.67
N ARG A 30 -33.40 -14.18 -4.13
CA ARG A 30 -34.56 -13.85 -3.30
C ARG A 30 -34.75 -14.81 -2.12
N SER A 31 -34.58 -16.12 -2.32
CA SER A 31 -34.65 -17.08 -1.21
C SER A 31 -33.45 -16.99 -0.25
N GLN A 32 -32.29 -16.49 -0.68
CA GLN A 32 -31.12 -16.27 0.18
C GLN A 32 -31.19 -14.99 1.00
N THR A 33 -31.95 -13.98 0.55
CA THR A 33 -32.33 -12.83 1.41
C THR A 33 -33.32 -13.23 2.50
N ASP A 34 -34.09 -14.30 2.33
CA ASP A 34 -35.07 -14.76 3.33
C ASP A 34 -34.47 -15.53 4.50
N VAL A 35 -33.20 -15.97 4.43
CA VAL A 35 -32.53 -16.63 5.58
C VAL A 35 -32.20 -15.62 6.70
N LEU A 36 -32.14 -14.32 6.39
CA LEU A 36 -31.96 -13.25 7.39
C LEU A 36 -33.27 -12.70 7.96
N SER A 37 -34.43 -13.24 7.56
CA SER A 37 -35.73 -12.82 8.11
C SER A 37 -35.93 -13.20 9.59
N SER A 38 -35.05 -14.04 10.15
CA SER A 38 -35.16 -14.55 11.52
C SER A 38 -34.46 -13.70 12.60
N VAL A 39 -33.79 -12.60 12.25
CA VAL A 39 -33.08 -11.75 13.23
C VAL A 39 -33.92 -10.54 13.64
N ARG A 40 -34.39 -10.55 14.90
CA ARG A 40 -35.41 -9.66 15.47
C ARG A 40 -34.98 -8.19 15.67
N PHE A 41 -33.69 -7.85 15.48
CA PHE A 41 -33.15 -6.50 15.73
C PHE A 41 -32.53 -5.86 14.48
N ARG A 42 -33.11 -4.74 14.01
CA ARG A 42 -32.66 -3.96 12.82
C ARG A 42 -31.19 -3.53 12.90
N ILE A 43 -30.71 -3.20 14.10
CA ILE A 43 -29.32 -2.78 14.35
C ILE A 43 -28.36 -3.95 14.18
N LEU A 44 -28.71 -5.12 14.72
CA LEU A 44 -27.90 -6.33 14.60
C LEU A 44 -27.84 -6.82 13.15
N ARG A 45 -28.95 -6.72 12.41
CA ARG A 45 -28.97 -7.03 10.96
C ARG A 45 -28.06 -6.10 10.16
N ASN A 46 -28.12 -4.79 10.41
CA ASN A 46 -27.24 -3.83 9.73
C ASN A 46 -25.76 -4.05 10.11
N PHE A 47 -25.48 -4.38 11.37
CA PHE A 47 -24.13 -4.72 11.82
C PHE A 47 -23.62 -6.00 11.16
N LEU A 48 -24.39 -7.10 11.13
CA LEU A 48 -24.00 -8.34 10.45
C LEU A 48 -23.85 -8.15 8.94
N ALA A 49 -24.69 -7.33 8.31
CA ALA A 49 -24.55 -6.97 6.91
C ALA A 49 -23.22 -6.23 6.66
N ASN A 50 -22.89 -5.25 7.50
CA ASN A 50 -21.62 -4.53 7.43
C ASN A 50 -20.42 -5.44 7.69
N VAL A 51 -20.49 -6.34 8.69
CA VAL A 51 -19.44 -7.35 8.94
C VAL A 51 -19.22 -8.21 7.70
N ARG A 52 -20.30 -8.65 7.03
CA ARG A 52 -20.18 -9.45 5.81
C ARG A 52 -19.56 -8.67 4.66
N ILE A 53 -19.95 -7.42 4.45
CA ILE A 53 -19.37 -6.58 3.40
C ILE A 53 -17.89 -6.28 3.67
N VAL A 54 -17.57 -5.91 4.91
CA VAL A 54 -16.22 -5.52 5.30
C VAL A 54 -15.30 -6.75 5.32
N ILE A 55 -15.64 -7.82 6.04
CA ILE A 55 -14.73 -8.96 6.24
C ILE A 55 -14.82 -9.98 5.10
N LEU A 56 -16.02 -10.34 4.66
CA LEU A 56 -16.24 -11.39 3.65
C LEU A 56 -16.29 -10.85 2.21
N GLY A 57 -16.20 -9.53 2.02
CA GLY A 57 -16.24 -8.89 0.70
C GLY A 57 -14.93 -8.98 -0.10
N THR A 58 -13.82 -9.41 0.52
CA THR A 58 -12.51 -9.53 -0.12
C THR A 58 -12.12 -10.99 -0.34
N LYS A 59 -11.41 -11.31 -1.42
CA LYS A 59 -10.83 -12.66 -1.63
C LYS A 59 -9.77 -12.99 -0.57
N LEU A 60 -9.20 -11.97 0.08
CA LEU A 60 -8.26 -12.10 1.19
C LEU A 60 -8.94 -12.47 2.52
N PHE A 61 -10.27 -12.70 2.55
CA PHE A 61 -10.98 -13.08 3.76
C PHE A 61 -10.38 -14.33 4.43
N LEU A 62 -9.78 -15.22 3.63
CA LEU A 62 -9.10 -16.43 4.06
C LEU A 62 -7.91 -16.17 5.01
N LEU A 63 -7.35 -14.96 5.00
CA LEU A 63 -6.21 -14.57 5.82
C LEU A 63 -6.63 -13.95 7.16
N PHE A 64 -7.89 -13.50 7.33
CA PHE A 64 -8.37 -12.94 8.59
C PHE A 64 -8.21 -13.85 9.81
N PRO A 65 -8.37 -15.18 9.72
CA PRO A 65 -8.10 -16.07 10.84
C PRO A 65 -6.68 -15.95 11.42
N ALA A 66 -5.70 -15.47 10.64
CA ALA A 66 -4.34 -15.23 11.13
C ALA A 66 -4.29 -14.14 12.23
N ILE A 67 -5.23 -13.19 12.24
CA ILE A 67 -5.30 -12.11 13.23
C ILE A 67 -5.55 -12.67 14.64
N PRO A 68 -6.68 -13.37 14.93
CA PRO A 68 -6.88 -13.96 16.26
C PRO A 68 -5.82 -15.01 16.58
N MET A 69 -5.28 -15.73 15.59
CA MET A 69 -4.16 -16.64 15.82
C MET A 69 -2.89 -15.91 16.28
N ALA A 70 -2.58 -14.74 15.74
CA ALA A 70 -1.45 -13.92 16.19
C ALA A 70 -1.63 -13.45 17.64
N PHE A 71 -2.85 -13.02 18.02
CA PHE A 71 -3.18 -12.65 19.40
C PHE A 71 -3.02 -13.83 20.36
N VAL A 72 -3.55 -15.00 20.01
CA VAL A 72 -3.42 -16.23 20.80
C VAL A 72 -1.95 -16.64 20.91
N ALA A 73 -1.21 -16.61 19.81
CA ALA A 73 0.21 -16.95 19.80
C ALA A 73 1.02 -16.01 20.72
N HIS A 74 0.73 -14.71 20.69
CA HIS A 74 1.36 -13.74 21.57
C HIS A 74 0.98 -13.96 23.04
N TYR A 75 -0.31 -14.11 23.35
CA TYR A 75 -0.82 -14.28 24.71
C TYR A 75 -0.28 -15.55 25.40
N TYR A 76 -0.25 -16.67 24.68
CA TYR A 76 0.29 -17.93 25.18
C TYR A 76 1.82 -18.03 25.06
N SER A 77 2.51 -16.95 24.69
CA SER A 77 3.97 -16.91 24.56
C SER A 77 4.52 -18.02 23.64
N PHE A 78 3.87 -18.25 22.51
CA PHE A 78 4.41 -19.13 21.46
C PHE A 78 5.75 -18.59 20.94
N ARG A 79 6.50 -19.42 20.20
CA ARG A 79 7.80 -18.99 19.66
C ARG A 79 7.63 -17.74 18.80
N ARG A 80 8.44 -16.72 19.07
CA ARG A 80 8.41 -15.39 18.42
C ARG A 80 8.31 -15.41 16.88
N PRO A 81 8.99 -16.32 16.14
CA PRO A 81 8.87 -16.37 14.67
C PRO A 81 7.45 -16.68 14.18
N TRP A 82 6.67 -17.45 14.94
CA TRP A 82 5.27 -17.74 14.59
C TRP A 82 4.38 -16.54 14.82
N VAL A 83 4.62 -15.78 15.89
CA VAL A 83 3.94 -14.51 16.15
C VAL A 83 4.23 -13.53 15.01
N PHE A 84 5.48 -13.45 14.57
CA PHE A 84 5.87 -12.67 13.39
C PHE A 84 5.10 -13.09 12.13
N ALA A 85 5.14 -14.38 11.78
CA ALA A 85 4.49 -14.89 10.57
C ALA A 85 2.97 -14.68 10.57
N LEU A 86 2.30 -14.99 11.68
CA LEU A 86 0.85 -14.82 11.80
C LEU A 86 0.45 -13.35 11.76
N SER A 87 1.24 -12.46 12.39
CA SER A 87 0.99 -11.02 12.34
C SER A 87 1.18 -10.47 10.93
N LEU A 88 2.22 -10.93 10.22
CA LEU A 88 2.49 -10.56 8.84
C LEU A 88 1.34 -10.99 7.91
N ILE A 89 0.87 -12.23 8.02
CA ILE A 89 -0.27 -12.73 7.24
C ILE A 89 -1.56 -11.99 7.61
N GLY A 90 -1.76 -11.68 8.89
CA GLY A 90 -2.93 -10.96 9.39
C GLY A 90 -3.00 -9.50 8.91
N LEU A 91 -1.85 -8.85 8.66
CA LEU A 91 -1.82 -7.50 8.12
C LEU A 91 -2.29 -7.41 6.66
N THR A 92 -2.05 -8.43 5.83
CA THR A 92 -2.40 -8.40 4.40
C THR A 92 -3.88 -8.07 4.15
N PRO A 93 -4.86 -8.77 4.75
CA PRO A 93 -6.27 -8.42 4.57
C PRO A 93 -6.64 -7.10 5.27
N LEU A 94 -5.96 -6.71 6.35
CA LEU A 94 -6.25 -5.47 7.07
C LEU A 94 -5.87 -4.24 6.25
N ALA A 95 -4.69 -4.24 5.65
CA ALA A 95 -4.23 -3.16 4.76
C ALA A 95 -5.21 -2.97 3.58
N GLU A 96 -5.65 -4.08 2.99
CA GLU A 96 -6.63 -4.06 1.90
C GLU A 96 -7.98 -3.48 2.31
N ARG A 97 -8.50 -3.84 3.50
CA ARG A 97 -9.73 -3.23 4.01
C ARG A 97 -9.56 -1.79 4.44
N LEU A 98 -8.39 -1.41 4.95
CA LEU A 98 -8.12 -0.03 5.32
C LEU A 98 -8.20 0.90 4.09
N SER A 99 -7.60 0.49 2.97
CA SER A 99 -7.71 1.21 1.68
C SER A 99 -9.17 1.31 1.22
N PHE A 100 -9.91 0.19 1.22
CA PHE A 100 -11.33 0.18 0.86
C PHE A 100 -12.15 1.15 1.74
N LEU A 101 -11.98 1.11 3.06
CA LEU A 101 -12.70 1.98 3.99
C LEU A 101 -12.34 3.46 3.79
N THR A 102 -11.09 3.73 3.43
CA THR A 102 -10.61 5.07 3.09
C THR A 102 -11.32 5.61 1.86
N GLU A 103 -11.47 4.81 0.80
CA GLU A 103 -12.24 5.17 -0.41
C GLU A 103 -13.72 5.43 -0.08
N GLN A 104 -14.34 4.58 0.76
CA GLN A 104 -15.73 4.77 1.17
C GLN A 104 -15.94 6.08 1.95
N ILE A 105 -14.96 6.50 2.76
CA ILE A 105 -15.00 7.79 3.46
C ILE A 105 -14.77 8.94 2.47
N ALA A 106 -13.80 8.79 1.56
CA ALA A 106 -13.46 9.80 0.57
C ALA A 106 -14.68 10.20 -0.27
N TYR A 107 -15.53 9.22 -0.63
CA TYR A 107 -16.79 9.42 -1.34
C TYR A 107 -17.72 10.46 -0.67
N PHE A 108 -17.79 10.48 0.67
CA PHE A 108 -18.66 11.41 1.41
C PHE A 108 -18.01 12.75 1.74
N THR A 109 -16.69 12.86 1.62
CA THR A 109 -15.93 14.06 2.05
C THR A 109 -15.62 15.05 0.94
N GLY A 110 -15.96 14.72 -0.31
CA GLY A 110 -15.67 15.53 -1.49
C GLY A 110 -14.21 15.44 -1.96
N PRO A 111 -13.87 15.98 -3.15
CA PRO A 111 -12.60 15.68 -3.82
C PRO A 111 -11.35 16.09 -3.02
N THR A 112 -11.34 17.29 -2.42
CA THR A 112 -10.16 17.79 -1.70
C THR A 112 -9.93 17.07 -0.37
N VAL A 113 -10.96 16.93 0.47
CA VAL A 113 -10.82 16.26 1.77
C VAL A 113 -10.67 14.76 1.58
N GLY A 114 -11.39 14.17 0.61
CA GLY A 114 -11.23 12.76 0.23
C GLY A 114 -9.83 12.46 -0.28
N GLY A 115 -9.25 13.35 -1.10
CA GLY A 115 -7.86 13.25 -1.54
C GLY A 115 -6.85 13.29 -0.39
N LEU A 116 -7.04 14.17 0.60
CA LEU A 116 -6.21 14.22 1.82
C LEU A 116 -6.36 12.95 2.68
N VAL A 117 -7.59 12.47 2.85
CA VAL A 117 -7.89 11.24 3.60
C VAL A 117 -7.23 10.05 2.91
N ASN A 118 -7.30 9.97 1.59
CA ASN A 118 -6.65 8.94 0.79
C ASN A 118 -5.12 9.01 0.89
N ALA A 119 -4.55 10.20 0.77
CA ALA A 119 -3.11 10.41 0.91
C ALA A 119 -2.56 9.95 2.28
N THR A 120 -3.35 10.16 3.34
CA THR A 120 -2.93 9.83 4.71
C THR A 120 -3.23 8.37 5.07
N CYS A 121 -4.46 7.91 4.81
CA CYS A 121 -4.91 6.58 5.24
C CYS A 121 -4.52 5.48 4.24
N GLY A 122 -4.25 5.80 2.98
CA GLY A 122 -3.76 4.85 1.98
C GLY A 122 -2.40 4.25 2.37
N ASN A 123 -1.51 5.06 2.95
CA ASN A 123 -0.20 4.63 3.45
C ASN A 123 -0.16 4.44 4.99
N ALA A 124 -1.32 4.29 5.62
CA ALA A 124 -1.36 4.24 7.08
C ALA A 124 -0.70 2.97 7.64
N THR A 125 -0.73 1.86 6.92
CA THR A 125 -0.08 0.62 7.35
C THR A 125 1.44 0.82 7.48
N GLU A 126 2.06 1.43 6.47
CA GLU A 126 3.47 1.74 6.38
C GLU A 126 3.87 2.75 7.46
N LEU A 127 3.07 3.80 7.62
CA LEU A 127 3.28 4.82 8.65
C LEU A 127 3.20 4.22 10.05
N ILE A 128 2.23 3.36 10.33
CA ILE A 128 2.08 2.72 11.65
C ILE A 128 3.27 1.80 11.95
N ILE A 129 3.66 0.95 11.00
CA ILE A 129 4.85 0.09 11.15
C ILE A 129 6.10 0.94 11.40
N ALA A 130 6.28 2.03 10.64
CA ALA A 130 7.39 2.96 10.80
C ALA A 130 7.38 3.63 12.19
N MET A 131 6.22 4.04 12.70
CA MET A 131 6.11 4.65 14.03
C MET A 131 6.46 3.65 15.15
N PHE A 132 6.02 2.41 15.07
CA PHE A 132 6.41 1.38 16.05
C PHE A 132 7.91 1.05 15.96
N ALA A 133 8.46 0.97 14.74
CA ALA A 133 9.90 0.80 14.55
C ALA A 133 10.69 1.97 15.14
N LEU A 134 10.22 3.21 14.95
CA LEU A 134 10.84 4.40 15.55
C LEU A 134 10.77 4.37 17.08
N HIS A 135 9.60 4.03 17.63
CA HIS A 135 9.37 3.95 19.07
C HIS A 135 10.28 2.90 19.73
N GLN A 136 10.47 1.74 19.08
CA GLN A 136 11.39 0.69 19.54
C GLN A 136 12.86 0.95 19.15
N ARG A 137 13.18 2.14 18.60
CA ARG A 137 14.52 2.55 18.12
C ARG A 137 15.12 1.64 17.04
N LYS A 138 14.29 0.94 16.29
CA LYS A 138 14.68 0.08 15.16
C LYS A 138 14.75 0.88 13.86
N ILE A 139 15.68 1.83 13.82
CA ILE A 139 15.80 2.79 12.70
C ILE A 139 16.08 2.08 11.37
N HIS A 140 16.84 1.00 11.37
CA HIS A 140 17.09 0.20 10.18
C HIS A 140 15.80 -0.44 9.65
N VAL A 141 14.99 -1.06 10.52
CA VAL A 141 13.70 -1.64 10.13
C VAL A 141 12.79 -0.59 9.50
N LEU A 142 12.70 0.60 10.12
CA LEU A 142 11.94 1.73 9.60
C LEU A 142 12.43 2.16 8.22
N LYS A 143 13.74 2.44 8.07
CA LYS A 143 14.33 2.89 6.80
C LYS A 143 14.08 1.87 5.70
N TYR A 144 14.37 0.60 5.99
CA TYR A 144 14.23 -0.50 5.07
C TYR A 144 12.78 -0.76 4.67
N SER A 145 11.82 -0.67 5.60
CA SER A 145 10.41 -0.85 5.28
C SER A 145 9.86 0.24 4.36
N LEU A 146 10.21 1.51 4.61
CA LEU A 146 9.77 2.63 3.77
C LEU A 146 10.42 2.59 2.39
N LEU A 147 11.73 2.33 2.32
CA LEU A 147 12.45 2.18 1.06
C LEU A 147 11.89 1.02 0.24
N GLY A 148 11.68 -0.12 0.88
CA GLY A 148 11.12 -1.31 0.25
C GLY A 148 9.71 -1.07 -0.27
N SER A 149 8.90 -0.26 0.41
CA SER A 149 7.56 0.11 -0.07
C SER A 149 7.61 0.96 -1.34
N ILE A 150 8.56 1.91 -1.44
CA ILE A 150 8.78 2.68 -2.68
C ILE A 150 9.23 1.73 -3.81
N ILE A 151 10.21 0.86 -3.57
CA ILE A 151 10.72 -0.10 -4.58
C ILE A 151 9.62 -1.08 -5.01
N SER A 152 8.83 -1.60 -4.06
CA SER A 152 7.70 -2.48 -4.30
C SER A 152 6.67 -1.82 -5.21
N ASN A 153 6.29 -0.58 -4.93
CA ASN A 153 5.30 0.12 -5.75
C ASN A 153 5.80 0.41 -7.18
N LEU A 154 7.05 0.82 -7.31
CA LEU A 154 7.64 1.13 -8.62
C LEU A 154 7.91 -0.11 -9.47
N LEU A 155 8.39 -1.20 -8.88
CA LEU A 155 8.83 -2.37 -9.63
C LEU A 155 7.86 -3.55 -9.55
N LEU A 156 7.41 -3.92 -8.36
CA LEU A 156 6.53 -5.08 -8.18
C LEU A 156 5.10 -4.75 -8.57
N VAL A 157 4.51 -3.70 -7.99
CA VAL A 157 3.11 -3.35 -8.24
C VAL A 157 2.92 -2.93 -9.69
N LEU A 158 3.67 -1.92 -10.14
CA LEU A 158 3.62 -1.49 -11.53
C LEU A 158 4.07 -2.58 -12.51
N GLY A 159 5.15 -3.31 -12.21
CA GLY A 159 5.63 -4.38 -13.10
C GLY A 159 4.61 -5.49 -13.30
N SER A 160 3.99 -5.96 -12.20
CA SER A 160 2.94 -6.97 -12.27
C SER A 160 1.66 -6.46 -12.92
N SER A 161 1.31 -5.17 -12.75
CA SER A 161 0.14 -4.58 -13.39
C SER A 161 0.33 -4.47 -14.91
N LEU A 162 1.48 -3.96 -15.38
CA LEU A 162 1.82 -3.91 -16.81
C LEU A 162 1.97 -5.30 -17.42
N LEU A 163 2.49 -6.26 -16.66
CA LEU A 163 2.60 -7.66 -17.10
C LEU A 163 1.21 -8.28 -17.30
N CYS A 164 0.38 -8.22 -16.28
CA CYS A 164 -0.96 -8.83 -16.29
C CYS A 164 -1.89 -8.11 -17.28
N GLY A 165 -1.89 -6.78 -17.28
CA GLY A 165 -2.65 -5.96 -18.23
C GLY A 165 -2.23 -6.20 -19.67
N GLY A 166 -0.92 -6.30 -19.93
CA GLY A 166 -0.37 -6.58 -21.25
C GLY A 166 -0.67 -7.99 -21.75
N ILE A 167 -0.68 -9.00 -20.88
CA ILE A 167 -1.08 -10.38 -21.23
C ILE A 167 -2.58 -10.44 -21.53
N ALA A 168 -3.41 -9.79 -20.71
CA ALA A 168 -4.86 -9.77 -20.89
C ALA A 168 -5.28 -9.05 -22.18
N ASN A 169 -4.51 -8.03 -22.58
CA ASN A 169 -4.78 -7.19 -23.73
C ASN A 169 -3.76 -7.38 -24.86
N LEU A 170 -3.29 -8.61 -25.09
CA LEU A 170 -2.21 -8.90 -26.04
C LEU A 170 -2.46 -8.39 -27.47
N ASN A 171 -3.73 -8.30 -27.87
CA ASN A 171 -4.16 -7.88 -29.20
C ASN A 171 -4.45 -6.38 -29.32
N LYS A 172 -4.24 -5.59 -28.26
CA LYS A 172 -4.52 -4.15 -28.21
C LYS A 172 -3.28 -3.39 -27.71
N GLU A 173 -2.93 -2.29 -28.36
CA GLU A 173 -1.96 -1.35 -27.78
C GLU A 173 -2.61 -0.66 -26.58
N GLN A 174 -2.04 -0.82 -25.39
CA GLN A 174 -2.49 -0.11 -24.21
C GLN A 174 -1.74 1.22 -24.13
N LYS A 175 -2.45 2.34 -24.31
CA LYS A 175 -1.92 3.70 -24.15
C LYS A 175 -2.38 4.27 -22.81
N PHE A 176 -1.59 5.20 -22.27
CA PHE A 176 -1.90 5.92 -21.03
C PHE A 176 -1.38 7.36 -21.14
N ASP A 177 -1.97 8.28 -20.38
CA ASP A 177 -1.46 9.64 -20.25
C ASP A 177 -0.24 9.67 -19.32
N HIS A 178 0.91 9.96 -19.90
CA HIS A 178 2.19 10.00 -19.18
C HIS A 178 2.34 11.25 -18.30
N LYS A 179 1.47 12.28 -18.41
CA LYS A 179 1.60 13.52 -17.62
C LYS A 179 1.60 13.27 -16.11
N GLN A 180 0.72 12.38 -15.63
CA GLN A 180 0.67 12.02 -14.21
C GLN A 180 1.94 11.27 -13.79
N ALA A 181 2.41 10.36 -14.65
CA ALA A 181 3.65 9.61 -14.43
C ALA A 181 4.87 10.52 -14.40
N ASP A 182 4.94 11.53 -15.25
CA ASP A 182 6.04 12.51 -15.31
C ASP A 182 6.11 13.35 -14.04
N ALA A 183 4.97 13.89 -13.59
CA ALA A 183 4.90 14.68 -12.36
C ALA A 183 5.37 13.87 -11.14
N ASN A 184 4.92 12.61 -11.02
CA ASN A 184 5.34 11.71 -9.96
C ASN A 184 6.84 11.33 -10.08
N SER A 185 7.33 11.05 -11.29
CA SER A 185 8.75 10.73 -11.54
C SER A 185 9.67 11.88 -11.14
N LEU A 186 9.28 13.12 -11.44
CA LEU A 186 10.06 14.30 -11.06
C LEU A 186 10.16 14.48 -9.54
N LEU A 187 9.07 14.24 -8.83
CA LEU A 187 9.05 14.28 -7.37
C LEU A 187 9.86 13.14 -6.75
N LEU A 188 9.79 11.93 -7.31
CA LEU A 188 10.62 10.80 -6.88
C LEU A 188 12.11 11.09 -7.09
N LEU A 189 12.49 11.71 -8.22
CA LEU A 189 13.87 12.16 -8.46
C LEU A 189 14.32 13.24 -7.48
N LEU A 190 13.44 14.17 -7.09
CA LEU A 190 13.71 15.14 -6.03
C LEU A 190 13.92 14.46 -4.67
N GLY A 191 13.09 13.48 -4.33
CA GLY A 191 13.25 12.68 -3.12
C GLY A 191 14.56 11.89 -3.13
N LEU A 192 14.93 11.32 -4.27
CA LEU A 192 16.21 10.63 -4.46
C LEU A 192 17.40 11.58 -4.26
N LEU A 193 17.36 12.80 -4.83
CA LEU A 193 18.39 13.81 -4.61
C LEU A 193 18.56 14.12 -3.12
N CYS A 194 17.45 14.26 -2.40
CA CYS A 194 17.44 14.52 -0.96
C CYS A 194 18.03 13.37 -0.12
N GLN A 195 18.05 12.13 -0.63
CA GLN A 195 18.68 10.97 0.02
C GLN A 195 20.14 10.78 -0.41
N ILE A 196 20.46 11.01 -1.69
CA ILE A 196 21.82 10.91 -2.23
C ILE A 196 22.76 11.94 -1.59
N LEU A 197 22.30 13.16 -1.32
CA LEU A 197 23.17 14.21 -0.77
C LEU A 197 23.72 13.85 0.64
N PRO A 198 22.89 13.44 1.62
CA PRO A 198 23.39 12.91 2.89
C PRO A 198 24.37 11.74 2.73
N LEU A 199 24.09 10.80 1.83
CA LEU A 199 24.95 9.66 1.54
C LEU A 199 26.31 10.10 1.00
N LEU A 200 26.34 10.96 -0.02
CA LEU A 200 27.57 11.47 -0.62
C LEU A 200 28.38 12.31 0.37
N PHE A 201 27.70 13.09 1.21
CA PHE A 201 28.35 13.87 2.26
C PHE A 201 29.01 12.95 3.29
N ASN A 202 28.38 11.82 3.62
CA ASN A 202 28.95 10.78 4.45
C ASN A 202 30.18 10.13 3.79
N PHE A 203 30.16 9.88 2.47
CA PHE A 203 31.32 9.33 1.75
C PHE A 203 32.50 10.29 1.58
N HIS A 204 32.24 11.58 1.42
CA HIS A 204 33.30 12.56 1.14
C HIS A 204 34.19 12.86 2.36
N ASN A 205 33.62 12.79 3.56
CA ASN A 205 34.26 13.31 4.79
C ASN A 205 34.81 12.23 5.74
N MET A 206 35.22 11.06 5.21
CA MET A 206 35.66 9.86 5.96
C MET A 206 36.75 10.09 7.03
N ASN A 207 37.36 11.27 7.11
CA ASN A 207 38.48 11.58 7.99
C ASN A 207 38.10 12.34 9.30
N VAL A 208 36.83 12.72 9.53
CA VAL A 208 36.42 13.45 10.76
C VAL A 208 35.06 12.99 11.32
N PRO A 209 35.01 11.88 12.09
CA PRO A 209 33.77 11.15 12.39
C PRO A 209 32.73 11.91 13.24
N LYS A 210 33.12 12.71 14.24
CA LYS A 210 32.14 13.36 15.15
C LYS A 210 31.42 14.57 14.56
N LEU A 211 32.09 15.35 13.70
CA LEU A 211 31.48 16.52 13.05
C LEU A 211 30.55 16.09 11.89
N GLN A 212 30.83 14.92 11.32
CA GLN A 212 30.12 14.30 10.21
C GLN A 212 28.69 13.91 10.55
N ASP A 213 28.47 13.22 11.67
CA ASP A 213 27.13 12.76 12.07
C ASP A 213 26.15 13.93 12.27
N ILE A 214 26.63 15.05 12.84
CA ILE A 214 25.83 16.25 13.07
C ILE A 214 25.46 16.92 11.74
N ALA A 215 26.42 17.03 10.81
CA ALA A 215 26.20 17.65 9.51
C ALA A 215 25.24 16.81 8.64
N VAL A 216 25.43 15.48 8.58
CA VAL A 216 24.55 14.55 7.86
C VAL A 216 23.13 14.61 8.41
N LEU A 217 22.98 14.67 9.74
CA LEU A 217 21.67 14.77 10.39
C LEU A 217 20.98 16.11 10.11
N ASN A 218 21.71 17.23 10.19
CA ASN A 218 21.17 18.56 9.88
C ASN A 218 20.77 18.68 8.41
N LEU A 219 21.59 18.13 7.50
CA LEU A 219 21.26 18.07 6.07
C LEU A 219 20.00 17.23 5.85
N SER A 220 19.89 16.06 6.50
CA SER A 220 18.71 15.19 6.43
C SER A 220 17.43 15.89 6.90
N ARG A 221 17.51 16.68 7.98
CA ARG A 221 16.39 17.48 8.50
C ARG A 221 15.99 18.59 7.53
N ALA A 222 16.96 19.32 6.98
CA ALA A 222 16.71 20.37 5.99
C ALA A 222 16.05 19.79 4.72
N SER A 223 16.60 18.68 4.20
CA SER A 223 16.03 17.93 3.08
C SER A 223 14.61 17.47 3.37
N SER A 224 14.32 16.98 4.58
CA SER A 224 12.97 16.56 4.97
C SER A 224 11.95 17.70 4.93
N ILE A 225 12.34 18.90 5.36
CA ILE A 225 11.48 20.10 5.27
C ILE A 225 11.20 20.45 3.80
N VAL A 226 12.23 20.41 2.94
CA VAL A 226 12.07 20.68 1.50
C VAL A 226 11.14 19.66 0.86
N MET A 227 11.30 18.38 1.17
CA MET A 227 10.44 17.31 0.63
C MET A 227 8.97 17.50 1.05
N LEU A 228 8.71 17.85 2.31
CA LEU A 228 7.35 18.12 2.78
C LEU A 228 6.72 19.36 2.11
N ILE A 229 7.50 20.43 1.89
CA ILE A 229 7.04 21.61 1.15
C ILE A 229 6.70 21.23 -0.30
N ALA A 230 7.57 20.47 -0.96
CA ALA A 230 7.32 19.98 -2.32
C ALA A 230 6.09 19.08 -2.40
N TYR A 231 5.86 18.22 -1.39
CA TYR A 231 4.66 17.40 -1.29
C TYR A 231 3.39 18.23 -1.08
N MET A 232 3.43 19.28 -0.25
CA MET A 232 2.29 20.19 -0.08
C MET A 232 1.98 20.96 -1.37
N ALA A 233 3.02 21.40 -2.10
CA ALA A 233 2.84 22.00 -3.42
C ALA A 233 2.23 21.00 -4.41
N TYR A 234 2.66 19.73 -4.37
CA TYR A 234 2.09 18.65 -5.15
C TYR A 234 0.61 18.38 -4.80
N LEU A 235 0.22 18.36 -3.52
CA LEU A 235 -1.18 18.21 -3.13
C LEU A 235 -2.06 19.36 -3.64
N ILE A 236 -1.55 20.60 -3.59
CA ILE A 236 -2.25 21.75 -4.17
C ILE A 236 -2.36 21.60 -5.70
N PHE A 237 -1.30 21.11 -6.34
CA PHE A 237 -1.29 20.84 -7.77
C PHE A 237 -2.34 19.78 -8.16
N GLN A 238 -2.34 18.65 -7.45
CA GLN A 238 -3.20 17.50 -7.68
C GLN A 238 -4.68 17.77 -7.36
N LEU A 239 -4.98 18.43 -6.24
CA LEU A 239 -6.35 18.56 -5.73
C LEU A 239 -7.05 19.84 -6.13
N LYS A 240 -6.32 20.84 -6.64
CA LYS A 240 -6.87 22.17 -6.90
C LYS A 240 -6.53 22.75 -8.27
N THR A 241 -5.25 22.85 -8.63
CA THR A 241 -4.88 23.60 -9.84
C THR A 241 -4.93 22.76 -11.11
N HIS A 242 -4.62 21.47 -11.02
CA HIS A 242 -4.54 20.56 -12.17
C HIS A 242 -5.30 19.26 -11.91
N THR A 243 -6.45 19.31 -11.22
CA THR A 243 -7.29 18.15 -10.92
C THR A 243 -7.63 17.34 -12.18
N GLN A 244 -7.79 18.00 -13.33
CA GLN A 244 -8.03 17.36 -14.63
C GLN A 244 -6.91 16.43 -15.12
N LEU A 245 -5.68 16.56 -14.61
CA LEU A 245 -4.57 15.65 -14.93
C LEU A 245 -4.62 14.36 -14.09
N PHE A 246 -5.44 14.32 -13.04
CA PHE A 246 -5.51 13.23 -12.07
C PHE A 246 -6.91 12.59 -11.98
N GLU A 247 -7.94 13.26 -12.49
CA GLU A 247 -9.24 12.66 -12.78
C GLU A 247 -9.09 11.81 -14.06
N SER A 248 -9.35 10.51 -13.94
CA SER A 248 -9.35 9.61 -15.09
C SER A 248 -10.35 10.12 -16.12
N GLN A 249 -9.90 10.38 -17.35
CA GLN A 249 -10.79 10.66 -18.47
C GLN A 249 -11.67 9.42 -18.67
N GLU A 250 -12.92 9.48 -18.19
CA GLU A 250 -13.96 8.60 -18.72
C GLU A 250 -14.08 8.99 -20.20
N GLU A 251 -13.54 8.17 -21.09
CA GLU A 251 -13.72 8.36 -22.52
C GLU A 251 -15.22 8.46 -22.81
N GLU A 252 -15.69 9.66 -23.14
CA GLU A 252 -16.98 9.90 -23.77
C GLU A 252 -16.99 9.15 -25.10
N GLY A 253 -17.46 7.90 -25.10
CA GLY A 253 -17.81 7.22 -26.35
C GLY A 253 -17.52 5.73 -26.44
N VAL A 254 -18.05 4.90 -25.53
CA VAL A 254 -18.55 3.58 -25.94
C VAL A 254 -19.76 3.19 -25.08
N ASP A 255 -20.94 3.16 -25.69
CA ASP A 255 -22.13 2.49 -25.18
C ASP A 255 -21.85 0.97 -25.11
N ILE A 256 -21.26 0.51 -24.02
CA ILE A 256 -21.28 -0.91 -23.64
C ILE A 256 -22.00 -0.98 -22.31
N ASN A 257 -23.18 -1.60 -22.34
CA ASN A 257 -23.88 -2.13 -21.17
C ASN A 257 -23.01 -3.21 -20.50
N GLU A 258 -21.95 -2.80 -19.82
CA GLU A 258 -21.24 -3.59 -18.83
C GLU A 258 -21.26 -2.81 -17.52
N ASP A 259 -21.84 -3.44 -16.51
CA ASP A 259 -22.00 -2.99 -15.13
C ASP A 259 -20.66 -2.58 -14.49
N LEU A 260 -20.13 -1.41 -14.85
CA LEU A 260 -19.37 -0.59 -13.93
C LEU A 260 -20.41 0.01 -13.00
N ASP A 261 -20.58 -0.62 -11.85
CA ASP A 261 -21.26 -0.06 -10.70
C ASP A 261 -20.92 1.43 -10.63
N LYS A 262 -21.91 2.30 -10.89
CA LYS A 262 -21.82 3.71 -10.49
C LYS A 262 -21.33 3.68 -9.06
N GLU A 263 -20.18 4.32 -8.77
CA GLU A 263 -19.58 4.36 -7.44
C GLU A 263 -20.65 4.78 -6.44
N THR A 264 -21.24 3.80 -5.79
CA THR A 264 -22.24 3.98 -4.75
C THR A 264 -21.55 3.49 -3.50
N ALA A 265 -21.49 4.35 -2.48
CA ALA A 265 -20.93 3.95 -1.21
C ALA A 265 -21.69 2.71 -0.70
N LEU A 266 -20.97 1.60 -0.58
CA LEU A 266 -21.51 0.31 -0.16
C LEU A 266 -21.87 0.31 1.33
N ILE A 267 -21.26 1.22 2.09
CA ILE A 267 -21.45 1.41 3.52
C ILE A 267 -21.63 2.90 3.86
N GLY A 268 -22.45 3.20 4.86
CA GLY A 268 -22.64 4.58 5.31
C GLY A 268 -21.41 5.16 6.01
N PHE A 269 -21.22 6.48 5.92
CA PHE A 269 -20.08 7.23 6.47
C PHE A 269 -19.66 6.82 7.90
N TRP A 270 -20.59 6.84 8.86
CA TRP A 270 -20.30 6.49 10.26
C TRP A 270 -19.88 5.04 10.44
N SER A 271 -20.42 4.13 9.63
CA SER A 271 -19.99 2.74 9.63
C SER A 271 -18.57 2.62 9.07
N ALA A 272 -18.28 3.28 7.95
CA ALA A 272 -16.94 3.28 7.35
C ALA A 272 -15.91 3.84 8.33
N PHE A 273 -16.22 4.94 9.01
CA PHE A 273 -15.35 5.56 10.00
C PHE A 273 -15.07 4.65 11.22
N ILE A 274 -16.10 4.03 11.80
CA ILE A 274 -15.92 3.09 12.94
C ILE A 274 -15.05 1.91 12.53
N TRP A 275 -15.31 1.33 11.35
CA TRP A 275 -14.51 0.23 10.84
C TRP A 275 -13.07 0.66 10.53
N LEU A 276 -12.86 1.87 9.99
CA LEU A 276 -11.54 2.42 9.76
C LEU A 276 -10.75 2.46 11.06
N CYS A 277 -11.32 3.07 12.11
CA CYS A 277 -10.68 3.11 13.44
C CYS A 277 -10.38 1.71 13.99
N ALA A 278 -11.31 0.76 13.87
CA ALA A 278 -11.11 -0.61 14.35
C ALA A 278 -9.98 -1.34 13.61
N MET A 279 -9.91 -1.18 12.28
CA MET A 279 -8.82 -1.75 11.47
C MET A 279 -7.48 -1.09 11.83
N THR A 280 -7.43 0.23 11.96
CA THR A 280 -6.22 0.96 12.36
C THR A 280 -5.69 0.50 13.72
N ILE A 281 -6.57 0.29 14.71
CA ILE A 281 -6.17 -0.23 16.03
C ILE A 281 -5.60 -1.64 15.90
N THR A 282 -6.26 -2.51 15.12
CA THR A 282 -5.81 -3.89 14.91
C THR A 282 -4.46 -3.94 14.19
N ILE A 283 -4.28 -3.12 13.15
CA ILE A 283 -3.01 -2.93 12.43
C ILE A 283 -1.94 -2.45 13.39
N SER A 284 -2.25 -1.51 14.28
CA SER A 284 -1.31 -1.00 15.28
C SER A 284 -0.80 -2.11 16.19
N ILE A 285 -1.68 -2.95 16.72
CA ILE A 285 -1.28 -4.06 17.58
C ILE A 285 -0.43 -5.09 16.82
N LEU A 286 -0.83 -5.48 15.61
CA LEU A 286 -0.04 -6.41 14.81
C LEU A 286 1.31 -5.82 14.38
N SER A 287 1.37 -4.51 14.12
CA SER A 287 2.62 -3.81 13.80
C SER A 287 3.59 -3.82 14.97
N GLU A 288 3.10 -3.63 16.20
CA GLU A 288 3.91 -3.79 17.41
C GLU A 288 4.50 -5.21 17.52
N TYR A 289 3.69 -6.24 17.24
CA TYR A 289 4.15 -7.64 17.25
C TYR A 289 5.21 -7.90 16.18
N ILE A 290 4.99 -7.44 14.94
CA ILE A 290 5.94 -7.58 13.83
C ILE A 290 7.27 -6.93 14.19
N VAL A 291 7.23 -5.66 14.57
CA VAL A 291 8.45 -4.92 14.93
C VAL A 291 9.13 -5.57 16.12
N GLY A 292 8.40 -6.03 17.14
CA GLY A 292 8.96 -6.67 18.33
C GLY A 292 9.53 -8.08 18.11
N THR A 293 9.15 -8.76 17.02
CA THR A 293 9.56 -10.16 16.75
C THR A 293 10.44 -10.33 15.51
N ILE A 294 10.74 -9.26 14.78
CA ILE A 294 11.48 -9.30 13.51
C ILE A 294 12.89 -9.88 13.64
N GLU A 295 13.64 -9.55 14.70
CA GLU A 295 14.99 -10.11 14.90
C GLU A 295 14.93 -11.60 15.22
N ALA A 296 13.99 -12.02 16.07
CA ALA A 296 13.82 -13.43 16.39
C ALA A 296 13.40 -14.26 15.16
N ALA A 297 12.57 -13.69 14.29
CA ALA A 297 12.22 -14.29 13.01
C ALA A 297 13.44 -14.38 12.08
N SER A 298 14.23 -13.31 11.98
CA SER A 298 15.48 -13.26 11.21
C SER A 298 16.46 -14.35 11.64
N GLU A 299 16.75 -14.48 12.94
CA GLU A 299 17.66 -15.49 13.49
C GLU A 299 17.16 -16.92 13.22
N THR A 300 15.86 -17.16 13.38
CA THR A 300 15.29 -18.51 13.24
C THR A 300 15.18 -18.94 11.78
N TRP A 301 14.84 -18.02 10.88
CA TRP A 301 14.68 -18.29 9.45
C TRP A 301 16.00 -18.21 8.69
N GLY A 302 17.06 -17.68 9.30
CA GLY A 302 18.36 -17.52 8.66
C GLY A 302 18.34 -16.49 7.53
N ILE A 303 17.45 -15.50 7.59
CA ILE A 303 17.34 -14.42 6.59
C ILE A 303 17.59 -13.07 7.26
N SER A 304 18.18 -12.12 6.56
CA SER A 304 18.54 -10.81 7.13
C SER A 304 17.31 -9.95 7.47
N VAL A 305 17.42 -9.12 8.51
CA VAL A 305 16.37 -8.13 8.84
C VAL A 305 16.18 -7.12 7.70
N SER A 306 17.24 -6.81 6.95
CA SER A 306 17.14 -5.98 5.74
C SER A 306 16.28 -6.64 4.67
N PHE A 307 16.47 -7.93 4.38
CA PHE A 307 15.61 -8.65 3.44
C PHE A 307 14.15 -8.70 3.90
N ILE A 308 13.90 -9.01 5.16
CA ILE A 308 12.54 -9.01 5.73
C ILE A 308 11.89 -7.63 5.56
N SER A 309 12.64 -6.57 5.86
CA SER A 309 12.11 -5.21 5.89
C SER A 309 11.94 -4.61 4.49
N ILE A 310 12.88 -4.83 3.55
CA ILE A 310 12.82 -4.27 2.19
C ILE A 310 11.91 -5.08 1.27
N ILE A 311 11.80 -6.40 1.46
CA ILE A 311 11.07 -7.28 0.54
C ILE A 311 9.76 -7.76 1.15
N LEU A 312 9.77 -8.37 2.34
CA LEU A 312 8.57 -9.01 2.87
C LEU A 312 7.53 -8.05 3.43
N LEU A 313 7.94 -7.05 4.23
CA LEU A 313 6.99 -6.09 4.82
C LEU A 313 6.21 -5.30 3.75
N PRO A 314 6.84 -4.77 2.69
CA PRO A 314 6.14 -4.02 1.65
C PRO A 314 5.13 -4.81 0.84
N ILE A 315 5.37 -6.10 0.61
CA ILE A 315 4.41 -6.97 -0.09
C ILE A 315 3.10 -7.03 0.67
N VAL A 316 3.18 -7.04 2.01
CA VAL A 316 2.02 -7.10 2.88
C VAL A 316 1.36 -5.73 3.07
N GLY A 317 2.14 -4.69 3.32
CA GLY A 317 1.63 -3.32 3.49
C GLY A 317 0.90 -2.82 2.25
N ASN A 318 1.51 -3.04 1.08
CA ASN A 318 0.98 -2.56 -0.20
C ASN A 318 0.04 -3.56 -0.89
N ALA A 319 -0.41 -4.62 -0.20
CA ALA A 319 -1.20 -5.68 -0.83
C ALA A 319 -2.51 -5.17 -1.46
N ALA A 320 -3.11 -4.15 -0.84
CA ALA A 320 -4.29 -3.45 -1.34
C ALA A 320 -4.04 -2.81 -2.71
N GLU A 321 -3.01 -1.96 -2.76
CA GLU A 321 -2.58 -1.23 -3.93
C GLU A 321 -2.13 -2.19 -5.03
N HIS A 322 -1.46 -3.28 -4.65
CA HIS A 322 -1.02 -4.32 -5.55
C HIS A 322 -2.19 -4.99 -6.27
N ALA A 323 -3.18 -5.45 -5.51
CA ALA A 323 -4.37 -6.09 -6.07
C ALA A 323 -5.19 -5.12 -6.92
N GLY A 324 -5.44 -3.90 -6.42
CA GLY A 324 -6.19 -2.87 -7.12
C GLY A 324 -5.54 -2.49 -8.45
N SER A 325 -4.25 -2.20 -8.43
CA SER A 325 -3.48 -1.80 -9.62
C SER A 325 -3.49 -2.88 -10.70
N ILE A 326 -3.32 -4.16 -10.32
CA ILE A 326 -3.43 -5.29 -11.27
C ILE A 326 -4.84 -5.35 -11.88
N ILE A 327 -5.90 -5.25 -11.06
CA ILE A 327 -7.29 -5.32 -11.53
C ILE A 327 -7.58 -4.20 -12.53
N PHE A 328 -7.15 -2.97 -12.26
CA PHE A 328 -7.33 -1.85 -13.18
C PHE A 328 -6.56 -2.04 -14.49
N ALA A 329 -5.33 -2.56 -14.42
CA ALA A 329 -4.55 -2.86 -15.62
C ALA A 329 -5.19 -3.98 -16.48
N PHE A 330 -5.76 -5.01 -15.86
CA PHE A 330 -6.55 -6.04 -16.55
C PHE A 330 -7.73 -5.44 -17.32
N LYS A 331 -8.42 -4.48 -16.70
CA LYS A 331 -9.56 -3.76 -17.29
C LYS A 331 -9.14 -2.66 -18.30
N ASN A 332 -7.89 -2.64 -18.73
CA ASN A 332 -7.33 -1.65 -19.64
C ASN A 332 -7.44 -0.20 -19.13
N LYS A 333 -7.51 0.00 -17.80
CA LYS A 333 -7.48 1.32 -17.15
C LYS A 333 -6.09 1.58 -16.57
N LEU A 334 -5.11 1.70 -17.45
CA LEU A 334 -3.71 1.84 -17.03
C LEU A 334 -3.43 3.13 -16.28
N ASP A 335 -4.07 4.26 -16.65
CA ASP A 335 -3.89 5.53 -15.94
C ASP A 335 -4.16 5.41 -14.44
N ILE A 336 -5.22 4.69 -14.08
CA ILE A 336 -5.57 4.41 -12.67
C ILE A 336 -4.51 3.53 -12.01
N SER A 337 -4.03 2.48 -12.71
CA SER A 337 -2.99 1.59 -12.21
C SER A 337 -1.67 2.32 -11.94
N LEU A 338 -1.24 3.20 -12.87
CA LEU A 338 -0.07 4.04 -12.72
C LEU A 338 -0.25 5.05 -11.59
N GLY A 339 -1.43 5.68 -11.51
CA GLY A 339 -1.78 6.63 -10.46
C GLY A 339 -1.71 6.02 -9.07
N VAL A 340 -2.21 4.79 -8.89
CA VAL A 340 -2.11 4.04 -7.62
C VAL A 340 -0.65 3.74 -7.28
N ALA A 341 0.09 3.10 -8.19
CA ALA A 341 1.46 2.67 -7.91
C ALA A 341 2.43 3.83 -7.71
N MET A 342 2.48 4.77 -8.66
CA MET A 342 3.41 5.90 -8.60
C MET A 342 2.97 6.96 -7.59
N GLY A 343 1.66 7.17 -7.42
CA GLY A 343 1.14 8.09 -6.42
C GLY A 343 1.55 7.64 -5.02
N SER A 344 1.36 6.36 -4.70
CA SER A 344 1.77 5.80 -3.41
C SER A 344 3.29 5.88 -3.20
N ALA A 345 4.10 5.50 -4.21
CA ALA A 345 5.56 5.64 -4.15
C ALA A 345 6.00 7.10 -3.88
N THR A 346 5.40 8.08 -4.55
CA THR A 346 5.65 9.51 -4.35
C THR A 346 5.22 9.95 -2.94
N GLN A 347 4.08 9.48 -2.45
CA GLN A 347 3.60 9.79 -1.10
C GLN A 347 4.54 9.24 -0.03
N ILE A 348 4.95 7.98 -0.14
CA ILE A 348 5.89 7.39 0.82
C ILE A 348 7.21 8.15 0.81
N SER A 349 7.75 8.44 -0.39
CA SER A 349 9.01 9.15 -0.55
C SER A 349 8.95 10.59 -0.04
N MET A 350 7.98 11.39 -0.49
CA MET A 350 7.94 12.84 -0.28
C MET A 350 7.18 13.26 0.99
N PHE A 351 6.39 12.36 1.58
CA PHE A 351 5.63 12.64 2.80
C PHE A 351 6.03 11.71 3.95
N VAL A 352 5.89 10.39 3.81
CA VAL A 352 6.06 9.46 4.95
C VAL A 352 7.50 9.43 5.46
N VAL A 353 8.48 9.28 4.57
CA VAL A 353 9.92 9.28 4.92
C VAL A 353 10.34 10.58 5.64
N PRO A 354 10.12 11.78 5.07
CA PRO A 354 10.54 13.01 5.75
C PRO A 354 9.72 13.29 7.01
N LEU A 355 8.44 12.90 7.06
CA LEU A 355 7.65 12.98 8.29
C LEU A 355 8.27 12.15 9.41
N CYS A 356 8.74 10.93 9.13
CA CYS A 356 9.44 10.09 10.10
C CYS A 356 10.73 10.75 10.62
N VAL A 357 11.49 11.43 9.77
CA VAL A 357 12.69 12.19 10.19
C VAL A 357 12.32 13.34 11.13
N ILE A 358 11.25 14.08 10.85
CA ILE A 358 10.77 15.17 11.71
C ILE A 358 10.26 14.62 13.05
N ILE A 359 9.49 13.53 13.05
CA ILE A 359 9.02 12.90 14.28
C ILE A 359 10.20 12.38 15.11
N ALA A 360 11.18 11.73 14.47
CA ALA A 360 12.41 11.30 15.13
C ALA A 360 13.17 12.48 15.75
N TRP A 361 13.23 13.62 15.06
CA TRP A 361 13.84 14.84 15.58
C TRP A 361 13.12 15.35 16.83
N ILE A 362 11.79 15.38 16.84
CA ILE A 362 10.99 15.76 18.01
C ILE A 362 11.22 14.79 19.18
N MET A 363 11.35 13.50 18.90
CA MET A 363 11.63 12.46 19.90
C MET A 363 13.09 12.43 20.39
N GLY A 364 13.97 13.27 19.83
CA GLY A 364 15.40 13.27 20.16
C GLY A 364 16.17 12.04 19.61
N ILE A 365 15.62 11.36 18.62
CA ILE A 365 16.22 10.18 17.98
C ILE A 365 16.97 10.63 16.71
N PRO A 366 18.28 10.30 16.56
CA PRO A 366 19.07 10.70 15.39
C PRO A 366 18.75 9.83 14.18
N MET A 367 17.68 10.14 13.45
CA MET A 367 17.35 9.52 12.17
C MET A 367 17.80 10.40 11.00
N SER A 368 18.79 9.92 10.23
CA SER A 368 19.22 10.55 8.97
C SER A 368 18.48 9.99 7.75
N LEU A 369 18.55 10.69 6.62
CA LEU A 369 18.13 10.22 5.30
C LEU A 369 19.25 9.44 4.57
N ASP A 370 20.30 9.04 5.28
CA ASP A 370 21.31 8.14 4.73
C ASP A 370 20.82 6.69 4.86
N PHE A 371 20.50 6.06 3.73
CA PHE A 371 20.01 4.68 3.67
C PHE A 371 21.11 3.66 3.40
N GLY A 372 22.33 4.10 3.09
CA GLY A 372 23.40 3.23 2.59
C GLY A 372 23.48 3.20 1.05
N LEU A 373 24.67 2.83 0.55
CA LEU A 373 24.98 2.88 -0.88
C LEU A 373 24.14 1.90 -1.69
N LEU A 374 23.96 0.69 -1.19
CA LEU A 374 23.21 -0.35 -1.88
C LEU A 374 21.73 0.04 -1.99
N GLU A 375 21.16 0.45 -0.85
CA GLU A 375 19.78 0.86 -0.70
C GLU A 375 19.42 2.05 -1.59
N THR A 376 20.20 3.13 -1.51
CA THR A 376 20.00 4.31 -2.35
C THR A 376 20.27 4.01 -3.83
N GLY A 377 21.24 3.13 -4.14
CA GLY A 377 21.51 2.65 -5.49
C GLY A 377 20.33 1.87 -6.10
N CYS A 378 19.75 0.94 -5.35
CA CYS A 378 18.56 0.20 -5.75
C CYS A 378 17.35 1.13 -5.97
N LEU A 379 17.14 2.12 -5.10
CA LEU A 379 16.10 3.12 -5.28
C LEU A 379 16.32 3.96 -6.54
N ALA A 380 17.54 4.46 -6.74
CA ALA A 380 17.90 5.25 -7.92
C ALA A 380 17.63 4.49 -9.22
N PHE A 381 18.07 3.24 -9.27
CA PHE A 381 17.82 2.36 -10.40
C PHE A 381 16.33 2.10 -10.61
N SER A 382 15.57 1.87 -9.54
CA SER A 382 14.12 1.62 -9.61
C SER A 382 13.35 2.82 -10.17
N ILE A 383 13.67 4.03 -9.70
CA ILE A 383 13.06 5.28 -10.19
C ILE A 383 13.40 5.49 -11.67
N LEU A 384 14.68 5.35 -12.03
CA LEU A 384 15.13 5.57 -13.42
C LEU A 384 14.53 4.54 -14.38
N LEU A 385 14.56 3.25 -14.02
CA LEU A 385 14.00 2.18 -14.84
C LEU A 385 12.49 2.39 -15.05
N THR A 386 11.77 2.80 -14.01
CA THR A 386 10.33 3.08 -14.09
C THR A 386 10.06 4.29 -14.97
N ALA A 387 10.80 5.39 -14.79
CA ALA A 387 10.64 6.58 -15.62
C ALA A 387 10.89 6.28 -17.11
N LEU A 388 11.94 5.52 -17.43
CA LEU A 388 12.24 5.10 -18.81
C LEU A 388 11.18 4.14 -19.36
N ALA A 389 10.65 3.22 -18.55
CA ALA A 389 9.60 2.31 -18.98
C ALA A 389 8.30 3.06 -19.35
N LEU A 390 8.02 4.18 -18.68
CA LEU A 390 6.78 4.93 -18.85
C LEU A 390 6.87 6.09 -19.86
N GLN A 391 8.08 6.50 -20.25
CA GLN A 391 8.34 7.67 -21.09
C GLN A 391 7.57 7.68 -22.42
N ASP A 392 7.36 6.52 -23.04
CA ASP A 392 6.72 6.43 -24.36
C ASP A 392 5.18 6.45 -24.32
N GLY A 393 4.55 6.52 -23.13
CA GLY A 393 3.09 6.54 -22.98
C GLY A 393 2.36 5.26 -23.44
N SER A 394 3.11 4.17 -23.69
CA SER A 394 2.61 2.88 -24.16
C SER A 394 3.04 1.75 -23.24
N SER A 395 2.15 0.78 -23.05
CA SER A 395 2.38 -0.41 -22.23
C SER A 395 2.33 -1.69 -23.06
N HIS A 396 3.23 -2.62 -22.74
CA HIS A 396 3.22 -3.98 -23.24
C HIS A 396 3.80 -4.91 -22.17
N TYR A 397 3.47 -6.21 -22.24
CA TYR A 397 3.82 -7.18 -21.20
C TYR A 397 5.33 -7.22 -20.90
N LEU A 398 6.20 -7.00 -21.90
CA LEU A 398 7.66 -7.01 -21.71
C LEU A 398 8.16 -5.90 -20.75
N LYS A 399 7.53 -4.70 -20.75
CA LYS A 399 7.84 -3.65 -19.75
C LYS A 399 7.55 -4.17 -18.34
N GLY A 400 6.40 -4.82 -18.17
CA GLY A 400 6.00 -5.46 -16.92
C GLY A 400 6.94 -6.59 -16.48
N VAL A 401 7.34 -7.48 -17.41
CA VAL A 401 8.34 -8.52 -17.14
C VAL A 401 9.64 -7.90 -16.64
N THR A 402 10.12 -6.85 -17.32
CA THR A 402 11.41 -6.20 -16.99
C THR A 402 11.40 -5.60 -15.59
N LEU A 403 10.35 -4.86 -15.24
CA LEU A 403 10.21 -4.28 -13.90
C LEU A 403 10.08 -5.36 -12.82
N THR A 404 9.30 -6.40 -13.08
CA THR A 404 9.13 -7.52 -12.13
C THR A 404 10.44 -8.29 -11.91
N LEU A 405 11.19 -8.55 -12.98
CA LEU A 405 12.51 -9.20 -12.89
C LEU A 405 13.52 -8.31 -12.16
N ALA A 406 13.50 -7.00 -12.38
CA ALA A 406 14.34 -6.06 -11.64
C ALA A 406 14.06 -6.14 -10.12
N TYR A 407 12.78 -6.21 -9.72
CA TYR A 407 12.41 -6.42 -8.32
C TYR A 407 12.96 -7.74 -7.76
N ILE A 408 12.84 -8.83 -8.51
CA ILE A 408 13.35 -10.15 -8.10
C ILE A 408 14.88 -10.12 -7.93
N VAL A 409 15.61 -9.48 -8.84
CA VAL A 409 17.08 -9.34 -8.76
C VAL A 409 17.48 -8.51 -7.54
N ILE A 410 16.79 -7.40 -7.26
CA ILE A 410 17.01 -6.60 -6.04
C ILE A 410 16.72 -7.45 -4.80
N GLY A 411 15.62 -8.21 -4.79
CA GLY A 411 15.28 -9.13 -3.70
C GLY A 411 16.35 -10.20 -3.48
N ALA A 412 16.87 -10.81 -4.54
CA ALA A 412 17.97 -11.76 -4.47
C ALA A 412 19.25 -11.12 -3.92
N CYS A 413 19.54 -9.86 -4.28
CA CYS A 413 20.67 -9.11 -3.73
C CYS A 413 20.56 -8.96 -2.19
N PHE A 414 19.42 -8.49 -1.70
CA PHE A 414 19.19 -8.36 -0.25
C PHE A 414 19.10 -9.70 0.49
N PHE A 415 18.68 -10.77 -0.20
CA PHE A 415 18.66 -12.12 0.37
C PHE A 415 20.07 -12.65 0.62
N VAL A 416 20.99 -12.45 -0.34
CA VAL A 416 22.40 -12.88 -0.22
C VAL A 416 23.17 -11.97 0.74
N GLN A 417 22.74 -10.73 0.92
CA GLN A 417 23.36 -9.79 1.84
C GLN A 417 23.10 -10.19 3.31
N HIS A 418 23.91 -11.12 3.82
CA HIS A 418 24.05 -11.35 5.25
C HIS A 418 24.93 -10.24 5.84
N VAL A 419 24.35 -9.10 6.18
CA VAL A 419 25.01 -8.19 7.13
C VAL A 419 24.71 -8.74 8.52
N PRO A 420 25.67 -9.35 9.24
CA PRO A 420 25.51 -9.57 10.67
C PRO A 420 25.32 -8.20 11.34
N PHE A 421 24.38 -8.08 12.27
CA PHE A 421 24.24 -6.88 13.09
C PHE A 421 25.55 -6.60 13.81
N ASP A 422 26.27 -5.56 13.40
CA ASP A 422 27.42 -5.07 14.14
C ASP A 422 26.90 -4.39 15.41
N GLU A 423 27.07 -5.04 16.57
CA GLU A 423 26.85 -4.48 17.91
C GLU A 423 27.81 -3.30 18.24
N SER A 424 28.66 -2.87 17.31
CA SER A 424 29.76 -1.94 17.56
C SER A 424 29.33 -0.49 17.83
N ASN A 425 28.06 -0.11 17.63
CA ASN A 425 27.58 1.25 17.88
C ASN A 425 26.86 1.46 19.24
N ASN A 426 26.76 0.44 20.09
CA ASN A 426 26.11 0.56 21.41
C ASN A 426 27.05 0.92 22.58
N ASN A 427 28.36 1.10 22.35
CA ASN A 427 29.34 1.34 23.43
C ASN A 427 29.64 2.82 23.76
N ASN A 428 28.89 3.79 23.23
CA ASN A 428 29.11 5.22 23.54
C ASN A 428 28.05 5.86 24.46
N LEU A 429 27.21 5.06 25.13
CA LEU A 429 26.30 5.53 26.18
C LEU A 429 26.68 4.92 27.54
N ALA A 430 27.92 5.15 27.96
CA ALA A 430 28.27 5.06 29.38
C ALA A 430 27.63 6.25 30.13
N PRO A 431 26.98 6.04 31.29
CA PRO A 431 26.47 7.14 32.08
C PRO A 431 27.64 7.98 32.61
N VAL A 432 27.57 9.29 32.36
CA VAL A 432 28.47 10.28 32.93
C VAL A 432 28.35 10.23 34.45
N GLY A 433 29.43 9.74 35.09
CA GLY A 433 30.00 10.25 36.34
C GLY A 433 29.15 10.24 37.61
N ASN A 434 29.55 9.38 38.56
CA ASN A 434 29.62 9.80 39.96
C ASN A 434 31.01 9.43 40.49
N ALA A 435 31.91 10.41 40.49
CA ALA A 435 33.15 10.39 41.25
C ALA A 435 33.15 11.59 42.21
N VAL A 436 32.84 11.28 43.46
CA VAL A 436 33.41 11.80 44.72
C VAL A 436 33.77 13.29 44.79
N ILE A 437 33.01 14.03 45.62
CA ILE A 437 33.55 14.66 46.86
C ILE A 437 32.61 14.29 48.00
#